data_AF-K0ERV6-F1
#
_entry.id   AF-K0ERV6-F1
#
_cell.length_a   1.000
_cell.length_b   1.000
_cell.length_c   1.000
_cell.angle_alpha   90.00
_cell.angle_beta   90.00
_cell.angle_gamma   90.00
#
_symmetry.space_group_name_H-M   'P 1'
#
loop_
_entity.id
_entity.type
_entity.pdbx_description
1 polymer ?
#
loop_
_entity_poly.entity_id
_entity_poly.type
_entity_poly.pdbx_seq_one_letter_code
_entity_poly.pdbx_strand_id
1 'polypeptide(L)'
;MVITNISSTQCQRDMNSAQIQASVLSLDGQRRFWTSSDCSPVDESNARNLKPGEQALFTVRWSGTTSQQGCVGERVPVPAGAYQVVAQFGSLHSSPEPFNLTPA
;
A
#
# COMPACT_ATOMS: atom_id res chain seq x y z
N MET A 1 -0.57 -4.72 6.08
CA MET A 1 -0.20 -3.36 6.52
C MET A 1 -0.89 -3.08 7.86
N VAL A 2 -0.22 -2.37 8.75
CA VAL A 2 -0.75 -1.96 10.06
C VAL A 2 -0.61 -0.45 10.20
N ILE A 3 -1.67 0.23 10.60
CA ILE A 3 -1.63 1.64 11.00
C ILE A 3 -1.80 1.70 12.52
N THR A 4 -0.86 2.33 13.21
CA THR A 4 -0.86 2.41 14.68
C THR A 4 -0.96 3.86 15.10
N ASN A 5 -1.86 4.18 16.04
CA ASN A 5 -1.81 5.47 16.73
C ASN A 5 -0.66 5.48 17.75
N ILE A 6 0.46 6.10 17.40
CA ILE A 6 1.64 6.23 18.27
C ILE A 6 1.59 7.44 19.21
N SER A 7 0.51 8.22 19.20
CA SER A 7 0.35 9.38 20.07
C SER A 7 -0.21 8.99 21.44
N SER A 8 -0.13 9.92 22.40
CA SER A 8 -0.73 9.76 23.74
C SER A 8 -2.23 10.08 23.79
N THR A 9 -2.84 10.49 22.67
CA THR A 9 -4.25 10.90 22.59
C THR A 9 -5.02 10.12 21.52
N GLN A 10 -6.34 10.05 21.63
CA GLN A 10 -7.15 9.48 20.55
C GLN A 10 -7.02 10.33 19.28
N CYS A 11 -6.89 9.69 18.12
CA CYS A 11 -6.94 10.36 16.83
C CYS A 11 -8.11 9.81 15.99
N GLN A 12 -8.79 10.72 15.26
CA GLN A 12 -9.77 10.34 14.24
C GLN A 12 -9.11 10.48 12.87
N ARG A 13 -9.20 9.44 12.05
CA ARG A 13 -8.70 9.47 10.68
C ARG A 13 -9.63 8.73 9.73
N ASP A 14 -9.79 9.26 8.53
CA ASP A 14 -10.38 8.50 7.43
C ASP A 14 -9.35 7.50 6.90
N MET A 15 -9.76 6.25 6.79
CA MET A 15 -8.95 5.09 6.41
C MET A 15 -9.55 4.40 5.18
N ASN A 16 -10.09 5.17 4.24
CA ASN A 16 -10.58 4.65 2.96
C ASN A 16 -9.41 4.27 2.01
N SER A 17 -9.76 3.64 0.88
CA SER A 17 -8.79 3.22 -0.14
C SER A 17 -8.04 4.39 -0.81
N ALA A 18 -8.55 5.62 -0.72
CA ALA A 18 -7.84 6.80 -1.20
C ALA A 18 -6.70 7.24 -0.25
N GLN A 19 -6.83 6.99 1.05
CA GLN A 19 -5.79 7.30 2.02
C GLN A 19 -4.76 6.19 2.16
N ILE A 20 -5.15 4.95 1.89
CA ILE A 20 -4.35 3.75 2.15
C ILE A 20 -3.88 3.14 0.84
N GLN A 21 -2.57 3.01 0.67
CA GLN A 21 -2.03 2.28 -0.48
C GLN A 21 -0.78 1.48 -0.15
N ALA A 22 -0.55 0.43 -0.93
CA ALA A 22 0.72 -0.30 -0.96
C ALA A 22 1.30 -0.19 -2.36
N SER A 23 2.61 0.04 -2.46
CA SER A 23 3.33 0.14 -3.74
C SER A 23 4.47 -0.87 -3.79
N VAL A 24 4.64 -1.52 -4.93
CA VAL A 24 5.78 -2.39 -5.20
C VAL A 24 6.79 -1.64 -6.06
N LEU A 25 8.05 -1.61 -5.62
CA LEU A 25 9.15 -0.91 -6.26
C LEU A 25 10.35 -1.83 -6.47
N SER A 26 11.29 -1.40 -7.33
CA SER A 26 12.65 -1.94 -7.35
C SER A 26 13.33 -1.77 -5.99
N LEU A 27 14.33 -2.61 -5.70
CA LEU A 27 15.07 -2.55 -4.42
C LEU A 27 15.69 -1.17 -4.13
N ASP A 28 16.10 -0.43 -5.15
CA ASP A 28 16.64 0.94 -5.02
C ASP A 28 15.55 2.02 -4.87
N GLY A 29 14.28 1.63 -4.93
CA GLY A 29 13.11 2.51 -4.86
C GLY A 29 12.89 3.41 -6.08
N GLN A 30 13.70 3.31 -7.13
CA GLN A 30 13.64 4.25 -8.27
C GLN A 30 12.52 3.92 -9.25
N ARG A 31 12.09 2.66 -9.32
CA ARG A 31 11.07 2.19 -10.27
C ARG A 31 9.87 1.61 -9.53
N ARG A 32 8.70 2.22 -9.71
CA ARG A 32 7.41 1.67 -9.27
C ARG A 32 6.89 0.68 -10.32
N PHE A 33 6.51 -0.51 -9.88
CA PHE A 33 5.89 -1.54 -10.74
C PHE A 33 4.38 -1.56 -10.59
N TRP A 34 3.90 -1.36 -9.36
CA TRP A 34 2.49 -1.48 -9.03
C TRP A 34 2.13 -0.61 -7.82
N THR A 35 0.88 -0.17 -7.75
CA THR A 35 0.30 0.35 -6.50
C THR A 35 -1.18 -0.04 -6.40
N SER A 36 -1.68 -0.22 -5.18
CA SER A 36 -3.07 -0.61 -4.95
C SER A 36 -4.07 0.44 -5.42
N SER A 37 -3.70 1.71 -5.44
CA SER A 37 -4.58 2.81 -5.83
C SER A 37 -4.73 3.00 -7.33
N ASP A 38 -3.85 2.42 -8.16
CA ASP A 38 -3.94 2.53 -9.62
C ASP A 38 -5.26 1.97 -10.15
N CYS A 39 -5.86 1.04 -9.40
CA CYS A 39 -6.97 0.21 -9.84
C CYS A 39 -8.14 0.09 -8.87
N SER A 40 -8.11 0.85 -7.79
CA SER A 40 -9.19 0.87 -6.82
C SER A 40 -10.06 2.11 -7.07
N PRO A 41 -11.40 1.96 -7.16
CA PRO A 41 -12.25 3.11 -6.97
C PRO A 41 -12.00 3.69 -5.58
N VAL A 42 -12.19 5.00 -5.44
CA VAL A 42 -12.18 5.62 -4.11
C VAL A 42 -13.39 5.08 -3.36
N ASP A 43 -13.13 4.34 -2.28
CA ASP A 43 -14.18 3.83 -1.42
C ASP A 43 -14.81 4.99 -0.63
N GLU A 44 -16.03 4.76 -0.17
CA GLU A 44 -16.71 5.62 0.81
C GLU A 44 -15.80 5.90 2.03
N SER A 45 -16.05 7.01 2.71
CA SER A 45 -15.35 7.38 3.94
C SER A 45 -15.36 6.22 4.96
N ASN A 46 -14.20 5.90 5.50
CA ASN A 46 -13.98 4.90 6.54
C ASN A 46 -13.30 5.58 7.74
N ALA A 47 -14.03 6.48 8.39
CA ALA A 47 -13.57 7.19 9.57
C ALA A 47 -13.41 6.24 10.77
N ARG A 48 -12.22 6.20 11.36
CA ARG A 48 -11.91 5.41 12.56
C ARG A 48 -11.34 6.30 13.66
N ASN A 49 -11.78 6.03 14.89
CA ASN A 49 -11.18 6.57 16.10
C ASN A 49 -10.19 5.53 16.64
N LEU A 50 -8.90 5.89 16.67
CA LEU A 50 -7.86 5.02 17.22
C LEU A 50 -7.43 5.54 18.59
N LYS A 51 -7.56 4.72 19.63
CA LYS A 51 -6.98 4.99 20.96
C LYS A 51 -5.45 4.93 20.89
N PRO A 52 -4.73 5.50 21.88
CA PRO A 52 -3.29 5.33 21.98
C PRO A 52 -2.88 3.85 21.90
N GLY A 53 -1.96 3.52 20.99
CA GLY A 53 -1.50 2.15 20.73
C GLY A 53 -2.43 1.27 19.89
N GLU A 54 -3.65 1.71 19.59
CA GLU A 54 -4.59 0.93 18.78
C GLU A 54 -4.13 0.80 17.33
N GLN A 55 -4.40 -0.37 16.75
CA GLN A 55 -3.99 -0.75 15.41
C GLN A 55 -5.18 -0.96 14.49
N ALA A 56 -5.07 -0.45 13.26
CA ALA A 56 -5.95 -0.81 12.15
C ALA A 56 -5.19 -1.68 11.15
N LEU A 57 -5.74 -2.87 10.88
CA LEU A 57 -5.16 -3.87 10.00
C LEU A 57 -5.77 -3.77 8.60
N PHE A 58 -4.90 -3.83 7.58
CA PHE A 58 -5.29 -3.81 6.18
C PHE A 58 -4.53 -4.87 5.40
N THR A 59 -5.25 -5.60 4.56
CA THR A 59 -4.70 -6.60 3.67
C THR A 59 -4.86 -6.13 2.24
N VAL A 60 -3.75 -6.14 1.51
CA VAL A 60 -3.72 -5.81 0.08
C VAL A 60 -3.24 -7.06 -0.65
N ARG A 61 -3.93 -7.41 -1.74
CA ARG A 61 -3.55 -8.52 -2.61
C ARG A 61 -3.00 -7.98 -3.91
N TRP A 62 -1.83 -8.45 -4.30
CA TRP A 62 -1.19 -8.13 -5.57
C TRP A 62 -1.03 -9.41 -6.38
N SER A 63 -1.34 -9.35 -7.68
CA SER A 63 -1.29 -10.50 -8.59
C SER A 63 0.07 -10.72 -9.25
N GLY A 64 1.10 -9.93 -8.89
CA GLY A 64 2.41 -10.03 -9.54
C GLY A 64 2.49 -9.34 -10.91
N THR A 65 1.58 -8.42 -11.23
CA THR A 65 1.55 -7.69 -12.51
C THR A 65 1.76 -6.19 -12.32
N THR A 66 2.21 -5.49 -13.36
CA THR A 66 2.32 -4.04 -13.37
C THR A 66 0.96 -3.35 -13.30
N SER A 67 0.94 -2.08 -12.89
CA SER A 67 -0.25 -1.22 -13.00
C SER A 67 0.12 0.19 -13.46
N GLN A 68 -0.89 0.87 -14.03
CA GLN A 68 -0.86 2.29 -14.35
C GLN A 68 -2.12 2.94 -13.80
N GLN A 69 -2.07 4.26 -13.60
CA GLN A 69 -3.17 5.02 -13.02
C GLN A 69 -4.47 4.82 -13.82
N GLY A 70 -5.57 4.51 -13.14
CA GLY A 70 -6.85 4.21 -13.78
C GLY A 70 -6.92 2.84 -14.45
N CYS A 71 -6.03 1.92 -14.08
CA CYS A 71 -5.83 0.62 -14.73
C CYS A 71 -5.63 0.70 -16.25
N VAL A 72 -5.10 1.80 -16.77
CA VAL A 72 -4.91 1.93 -18.21
C VAL A 72 -3.80 1.00 -18.70
N GLY A 73 -3.92 0.59 -19.96
CA GLY A 73 -2.92 -0.27 -20.61
C GLY A 73 -2.93 -1.72 -20.15
N GLU A 74 -1.96 -2.48 -20.67
CA GLU A 74 -1.80 -3.89 -20.35
C GLU A 74 -1.07 -4.07 -19.01
N ARG A 75 -1.59 -4.98 -18.18
CA ARG A 75 -0.89 -5.44 -16.97
C ARG A 75 0.05 -6.57 -17.32
N VAL A 76 1.35 -6.31 -17.21
CA VAL A 76 2.41 -7.26 -17.59
C VAL A 76 2.93 -7.96 -16.34
N PRO A 77 3.17 -9.29 -16.36
CA PRO A 77 3.82 -9.99 -15.26
C PRO A 77 5.16 -9.36 -14.89
N VAL A 78 5.36 -9.12 -13.60
CA VAL A 78 6.65 -8.66 -13.06
C VAL A 78 7.61 -9.86 -13.00
N PRO A 79 8.83 -9.76 -13.57
CA PRO A 79 9.79 -10.86 -13.54
C PRO A 79 10.15 -11.31 -12.12
N ALA A 80 10.52 -12.59 -11.96
CA ALA A 80 11.11 -13.07 -10.72
C ALA A 80 12.36 -12.24 -10.34
N GLY A 81 12.54 -11.99 -9.05
CA GLY A 81 13.62 -11.12 -8.57
C GLY A 81 13.29 -10.45 -7.24
N ALA A 82 14.17 -9.54 -6.83
CA ALA A 82 14.07 -8.84 -5.57
C ALA A 82 13.41 -7.46 -5.74
N TYR A 83 12.50 -7.15 -4.82
CA TYR A 83 11.69 -5.94 -4.83
C TYR A 83 11.46 -5.47 -3.40
N GLN A 84 10.83 -4.31 -3.24
CA GLN A 84 10.34 -3.84 -1.95
C GLN A 84 8.89 -3.41 -2.04
N VAL A 85 8.16 -3.60 -0.95
CA VAL A 85 6.82 -3.04 -0.77
C VAL A 85 6.87 -1.89 0.23
N VAL A 86 6.22 -0.78 -0.10
CA VAL A 86 6.05 0.37 0.79
C VAL A 86 4.57 0.58 1.02
N ALA A 87 4.18 0.59 2.28
CA ALA A 87 2.85 1.00 2.71
C ALA A 87 2.79 2.52 2.87
N GLN A 88 1.66 3.12 2.55
CA GLN A 88 1.42 4.55 2.68
C GLN A 88 0.04 4.81 3.28
N PHE A 89 0.01 5.79 4.17
CA PHE A 89 -1.21 6.35 4.73
C PHE A 89 -1.18 7.88 4.68
N GLY A 90 -1.94 8.49 3.76
CA GLY A 90 -1.83 9.93 3.48
C GLY A 90 -0.39 10.27 3.05
N SER A 91 0.28 11.13 3.81
CA SER A 91 1.70 11.49 3.59
C SER A 91 2.71 10.61 4.34
N LEU A 92 2.25 9.66 5.16
CA LEU A 92 3.11 8.77 5.94
C LEU A 92 3.48 7.56 5.09
N HIS A 93 4.76 7.20 5.10
CA HIS A 93 5.28 5.99 4.45
C HIS A 93 5.88 5.06 5.51
N SER A 94 5.70 3.76 5.32
CA SER A 94 6.45 2.76 6.10
C SER A 94 7.92 2.75 5.66
N SER A 95 8.77 2.14 6.49
CA SER A 95 10.03 1.59 5.99
C SER A 95 9.74 0.61 4.84
N PRO A 96 10.58 0.54 3.79
CA PRO A 96 10.42 -0.46 2.75
C PRO A 96 10.64 -1.87 3.30
N GLU A 97 9.77 -2.80 2.92
CA GLU A 97 9.89 -4.22 3.28
C GLU A 97 10.37 -5.00 2.04
N PRO A 98 11.60 -5.55 2.03
CA PRO A 98 12.13 -6.29 0.90
C PRO A 98 11.48 -7.67 0.79
N PHE A 99 11.29 -8.14 -0.45
CA PHE A 99 10.83 -9.49 -0.72
C PHE A 99 11.38 -10.02 -2.05
N ASN A 100 11.36 -11.34 -2.23
CA ASN A 100 11.69 -11.98 -3.49
C ASN A 100 10.42 -12.53 -4.14
N LEU A 101 10.20 -12.18 -5.41
CA LEU A 101 9.19 -12.81 -6.26
C LEU A 101 9.82 -14.05 -6.91
N THR A 102 9.26 -15.22 -6.63
CA THR A 102 9.68 -16.48 -7.26
C THR A 102 8.88 -16.74 -8.53
N PRO A 103 9.38 -17.55 -9.47
CA PRO A 103 8.56 -18.10 -10.54
C PRO A 103 7.33 -18.82 -9.97
N ALA A 104 6.23 -18.82 -10.73
CA ALA A 104 5.04 -19.59 -10.43
C ALA A 104 5.28 -21.10 -10.56
#